data_AF-V8CYA5-F1
#
_entry.id   AF-V8CYA5-F1
#
_cell.length_a   1.000
_cell.length_b   1.000
_cell.length_c   1.000
_cell.angle_alpha   90.00
_cell.angle_beta   90.00
_cell.angle_gamma   90.00
#
_symmetry.space_group_name_H-M   'P 1'
#
loop_
_entity.id
_entity.type
_entity.pdbx_description
1 polymer ?
#
loop_
_entity_poly.entity_id
_entity_poly.type
_entity_poly.pdbx_seq_one_letter_code
_entity_poly.pdbx_strand_id
1 'polypeptide(L)'
;MTVRIVRITLVLLALAAGYYGISLIWSMPRGDQLSIAFWLAGGLIVHDALFAPVCIALGYAAKRILPQRWWPPALLALAATLIVLILSVPVLAPRPSDRDPDNATILDRPYGLSVLIALAIIWLLACIIILMQRRNRAATTGRRG
;
A
#
# COMPACT_ATOMS: atom_id res chain seq x y z
N MET A 1 -21.90 4.16 24.98
CA MET A 1 -22.81 4.87 24.03
C MET A 1 -22.06 5.55 22.89
N THR A 2 -20.91 6.20 23.16
CA THR A 2 -19.99 6.78 22.16
C THR A 2 -19.64 5.85 20.98
N VAL A 3 -19.24 4.60 21.22
CA VAL A 3 -18.90 3.65 20.14
C VAL A 3 -20.07 3.36 19.21
N ARG A 4 -21.30 3.32 19.74
CA ARG A 4 -22.51 3.04 18.96
C ARG A 4 -22.87 4.23 18.07
N ILE A 5 -22.73 5.45 18.58
CA ILE A 5 -22.92 6.70 17.83
C ILE A 5 -21.88 6.79 16.71
N VAL A 6 -20.60 6.60 17.02
CA VAL A 6 -19.51 6.61 16.00
C VAL A 6 -19.80 5.59 14.91
N ARG A 7 -20.20 4.37 15.26
CA ARG A 7 -20.52 3.33 14.28
C ARG A 7 -21.71 3.71 13.39
N ILE A 8 -22.77 4.25 13.97
CA ILE A 8 -23.95 4.71 13.20
C ILE A 8 -23.55 5.85 12.26
N THR A 9 -22.80 6.83 12.75
CA THR A 9 -22.31 7.95 11.93
C THR A 9 -21.45 7.45 10.77
N LEU A 10 -20.53 6.52 11.01
CA LEU A 10 -19.70 5.94 9.95
C LEU A 10 -20.54 5.18 8.91
N VAL A 11 -21.55 4.43 9.35
CA VAL A 11 -22.46 3.72 8.44
C VAL A 11 -23.26 4.70 7.59
N LEU A 12 -23.83 5.75 8.20
CA LEU A 12 -24.59 6.77 7.48
C LEU A 12 -23.73 7.51 6.46
N LEU A 13 -22.49 7.89 6.85
CA LEU A 13 -21.53 8.52 5.93
C LEU A 13 -21.16 7.60 4.77
N ALA A 14 -20.89 6.32 5.05
CA ALA A 14 -20.58 5.35 4.01
C ALA A 14 -21.73 5.16 3.02
N LEU A 15 -22.97 5.08 3.51
CA LEU A 15 -24.17 4.96 2.66
C LEU A 15 -24.39 6.24 1.84
N ALA A 16 -24.24 7.42 2.44
CA ALA A 16 -24.38 8.69 1.74
C ALA A 16 -23.33 8.85 0.62
N ALA A 17 -22.06 8.55 0.93
CA ALA A 17 -20.98 8.58 -0.05
C ALA A 17 -21.17 7.54 -1.16
N GLY A 18 -21.57 6.32 -0.81
CA GLY A 18 -21.87 5.27 -1.78
C GLY A 18 -23.02 5.63 -2.71
N TYR A 19 -24.12 6.15 -2.17
CA TYR A 19 -25.26 6.64 -2.95
C TYR A 19 -24.85 7.77 -3.89
N TYR A 20 -24.09 8.75 -3.38
CA TYR A 20 -23.59 9.85 -4.19
C TYR A 20 -22.70 9.35 -5.34
N GLY A 21 -21.75 8.46 -5.06
CA GLY A 21 -20.89 7.87 -6.10
C GLY A 21 -21.67 7.11 -7.17
N ILE A 22 -22.64 6.28 -6.77
CA ILE A 22 -23.51 5.55 -7.70
C ILE A 22 -24.33 6.53 -8.55
N SER A 23 -24.87 7.59 -7.95
CA SER A 23 -25.65 8.60 -8.68
C SER A 23 -24.81 9.30 -9.75
N LEU A 24 -23.52 9.55 -9.46
CA LEU A 24 -22.59 10.14 -10.41
C LEU A 24 -22.32 9.19 -11.58
N ILE A 25 -22.05 7.91 -11.29
CA ILE A 25 -21.83 6.88 -12.32
C ILE A 25 -23.08 6.71 -13.20
N TRP A 26 -24.28 6.77 -12.61
CA TRP A 26 -25.53 6.62 -13.35
C TRP A 26 -25.74 7.71 -14.40
N SER A 27 -25.20 8.91 -14.15
CA SER A 27 -25.27 10.04 -15.09
C SER A 27 -24.25 9.96 -16.22
N MET A 28 -23.27 9.05 -16.15
CA MET A 28 -22.21 8.90 -17.16
C MET A 28 -22.67 8.10 -18.39
N PRO A 29 -22.01 8.27 -19.55
CA PRO A 29 -22.20 7.41 -20.71
C PRO A 29 -21.94 5.93 -20.39
N ARG A 30 -22.63 5.02 -21.09
CA ARG A 30 -22.49 3.56 -20.88
C ARG A 30 -21.05 3.04 -21.01
N GLY A 31 -20.26 3.62 -21.91
CA GLY A 31 -18.84 3.26 -22.07
C GLY A 31 -18.03 3.49 -20.80
N ASP A 32 -18.24 4.63 -20.14
CA ASP A 32 -17.54 4.99 -18.91
C ASP A 32 -18.01 4.14 -17.74
N GLN A 33 -19.32 3.85 -17.66
CA GLN A 33 -19.88 2.93 -16.67
C GLN A 33 -19.24 1.54 -16.74
N LEU A 34 -19.12 0.99 -17.95
CA LEU A 34 -18.47 -0.30 -18.18
C LEU A 34 -16.98 -0.24 -17.86
N SER A 35 -16.28 0.83 -18.25
CA SER A 35 -14.88 1.04 -17.93
C SER A 35 -14.64 1.05 -16.41
N ILE A 36 -15.48 1.77 -15.65
CA ILE A 36 -15.44 1.80 -14.19
C ILE A 36 -15.70 0.41 -13.61
N ALA A 37 -16.72 -0.30 -14.10
CA ALA A 37 -17.03 -1.65 -13.64
C ALA A 37 -15.85 -2.62 -13.89
N PHE A 38 -15.22 -2.56 -15.07
CA PHE A 38 -14.04 -3.36 -15.38
C PHE A 38 -12.83 -2.98 -14.52
N TRP A 39 -12.61 -1.70 -14.26
CA TRP A 39 -11.53 -1.26 -13.37
C TRP A 39 -11.75 -1.68 -11.92
N LEU A 40 -12.98 -1.59 -11.41
CA LEU A 40 -13.32 -2.03 -10.06
C LEU A 40 -13.18 -3.54 -9.91
N ALA A 41 -13.78 -4.31 -10.82
CA ALA A 41 -13.73 -5.76 -10.77
C ALA A 41 -12.32 -6.29 -11.07
N GLY A 42 -11.70 -5.82 -12.15
CA GLY A 42 -10.35 -6.20 -12.56
C GLY A 42 -9.31 -5.79 -11.52
N GLY A 43 -9.41 -4.57 -10.98
CA GLY A 43 -8.55 -4.10 -9.91
C GLY A 43 -8.66 -4.96 -8.65
N LEU A 44 -9.87 -5.32 -8.23
CA LEU A 44 -10.09 -6.20 -7.08
C LEU A 44 -9.53 -7.62 -7.32
N ILE A 45 -9.80 -8.19 -8.49
CA ILE A 45 -9.31 -9.53 -8.85
C ILE A 45 -7.78 -9.54 -8.86
N VAL A 46 -7.16 -8.57 -9.54
CA VAL A 46 -5.70 -8.46 -9.62
C VAL A 46 -5.11 -8.21 -8.23
N HIS A 47 -5.75 -7.37 -7.42
CA HIS A 47 -5.33 -7.14 -6.05
C HIS A 47 -5.34 -8.45 -5.25
N ASP A 48 -6.45 -9.18 -5.20
CA ASP A 48 -6.52 -10.39 -4.37
C ASP A 48 -5.65 -11.52 -4.93
N ALA A 49 -5.59 -11.66 -6.25
CA ALA A 49 -4.75 -12.65 -6.92
C ALA A 49 -3.24 -12.37 -6.78
N LEU A 50 -2.81 -11.13 -6.58
CA LEU A 50 -1.40 -10.80 -6.34
C LEU A 50 -1.07 -10.76 -4.85
N PHE A 51 -1.89 -10.08 -4.05
CA PHE A 51 -1.61 -9.87 -2.64
C PHE A 51 -1.70 -11.18 -1.86
N ALA A 52 -2.69 -12.04 -2.11
CA ALA A 52 -2.81 -13.28 -1.35
C ALA A 52 -1.59 -14.21 -1.57
N PRO A 53 -1.12 -14.51 -2.79
CA PRO A 53 0.08 -15.32 -3.00
C PRO A 53 1.35 -14.65 -2.47
N VAL A 54 1.51 -13.34 -2.64
CA VAL A 54 2.67 -12.61 -2.11
C VAL A 54 2.70 -12.66 -0.60
N CYS A 55 1.57 -12.44 0.08
CA CYS A 55 1.47 -12.55 1.54
C CYS A 55 1.77 -13.98 2.02
N ILE A 56 1.29 -15.01 1.32
CA ILE A 56 1.61 -16.41 1.64
C ILE A 56 3.10 -16.68 1.47
N ALA A 57 3.70 -16.28 0.34
CA ALA A 57 5.12 -16.48 0.06
C ALA A 57 6.00 -15.75 1.08
N LEU A 58 5.67 -14.50 1.42
CA LEU A 58 6.39 -13.71 2.41
C LEU A 58 6.24 -14.29 3.82
N GLY A 59 5.03 -14.70 4.21
CA GLY A 59 4.78 -15.35 5.51
C GLY A 59 5.55 -16.67 5.63
N TYR A 60 5.62 -17.44 4.54
CA TYR A 60 6.39 -18.67 4.49
C TYR A 60 7.91 -18.43 4.53
N ALA A 61 8.42 -17.47 3.76
CA ALA A 61 9.82 -17.09 3.77
C ALA A 61 10.25 -16.53 5.14
N ALA A 62 9.42 -15.68 5.76
CA ALA A 62 9.66 -15.12 7.08
C ALA A 62 9.76 -16.21 8.16
N LYS A 63 8.94 -17.28 8.08
CA LYS A 63 9.05 -18.44 8.96
C LYS A 63 10.39 -19.17 8.85
N ARG A 64 10.99 -19.21 7.66
CA ARG A 64 12.26 -19.91 7.42
C ARG A 64 13.49 -19.06 7.73
N ILE A 65 13.40 -17.73 7.59
CA ILE A 65 14.56 -16.85 7.58
C ILE A 65 14.63 -15.95 8.84
N LEU A 66 13.50 -15.50 9.37
CA LEU A 66 13.47 -14.48 10.44
C LEU A 66 12.88 -15.03 11.76
N PRO A 67 13.45 -14.66 12.92
CA PRO A 67 12.79 -14.82 14.21
C PRO A 67 11.42 -14.11 14.20
N GLN A 68 10.39 -14.73 14.80
CA GLN A 68 9.02 -14.20 14.84
C GLN A 68 8.91 -12.76 15.36
N ARG A 69 9.88 -12.33 16.16
CA ARG A 69 9.97 -10.98 16.73
C ARG A 69 10.27 -9.90 15.69
N TRP A 70 10.93 -10.25 14.59
CA TRP A 70 11.29 -9.30 13.53
C TRP A 70 10.18 -9.15 12.49
N TRP A 71 9.11 -9.95 12.58
CA TRP A 71 8.04 -9.96 11.58
C TRP A 71 7.26 -8.65 11.52
N PRO A 72 6.83 -8.00 12.62
CA PRO A 72 6.04 -6.78 12.52
C PRO A 72 6.71 -5.64 11.72
N PRO A 73 7.97 -5.23 12.03
CA PRO A 73 8.63 -4.19 11.25
C PRO A 73 8.96 -4.62 9.81
N ALA A 74 9.30 -5.90 9.59
CA ALA A 74 9.60 -6.41 8.24
C ALA A 74 8.35 -6.45 7.35
N LEU A 75 7.21 -6.92 7.87
CA LEU A 75 5.94 -6.96 7.15
C LEU A 75 5.44 -5.54 6.83
N LEU A 76 5.62 -4.59 7.75
CA LEU A 76 5.27 -3.19 7.50
C LEU A 76 6.14 -2.58 6.39
N ALA A 77 7.45 -2.84 6.40
CA ALA A 77 8.37 -2.37 5.36
C ALA A 77 8.04 -2.98 3.99
N LEU A 78 7.68 -4.27 3.94
CA LEU A 78 7.24 -4.95 2.74
C LEU A 78 5.94 -4.36 2.19
N ALA A 79 4.94 -4.14 3.06
CA ALA A 79 3.67 -3.51 2.67
C ALA A 79 3.91 -2.09 2.12
N ALA A 80 4.72 -1.27 2.81
CA ALA A 80 5.06 0.06 2.35
C ALA A 80 5.82 0.04 1.00
N THR A 81 6.75 -0.91 0.83
CA THR A 81 7.47 -1.14 -0.44
C THR A 81 6.49 -1.43 -1.57
N LEU A 82 5.55 -2.36 -1.35
CA LEU A 82 4.55 -2.73 -2.35
C LEU A 82 3.67 -1.53 -2.76
N ILE A 83 3.21 -0.74 -1.78
CA ILE A 83 2.42 0.47 -2.03
C ILE A 83 3.23 1.48 -2.85
N VAL A 84 4.47 1.77 -2.45
CA VAL A 84 5.35 2.70 -3.18
C VAL A 84 5.54 2.23 -4.62
N LEU A 85 5.82 0.95 -4.85
CA LEU A 85 6.02 0.40 -6.19
C LEU A 85 4.76 0.52 -7.04
N ILE A 86 3.58 0.14 -6.52
CA ILE A 86 2.30 0.24 -7.24
C ILE A 86 2.00 1.69 -7.60
N LEU A 87 2.12 2.61 -6.65
CA LEU A 87 1.88 4.04 -6.89
C LEU A 87 2.90 4.68 -7.85
N SER A 88 4.07 4.07 -7.99
CA SER A 88 5.12 4.56 -8.90
C SER A 88 4.94 4.04 -10.33
N VAL A 89 4.11 3.01 -10.57
CA VAL A 89 3.88 2.45 -11.91
C VAL A 89 3.52 3.51 -12.95
N PRO A 90 2.56 4.44 -12.71
CA PRO A 90 2.17 5.43 -13.73
C PRO A 90 3.30 6.37 -14.15
N VAL A 91 4.31 6.53 -13.28
CA VAL A 91 5.41 7.47 -13.47
C VAL A 91 6.66 6.77 -14.01
N LEU A 92 6.87 5.49 -13.66
CA LEU A 92 7.99 4.68 -14.13
C LEU A 92 7.69 3.93 -15.44
N ALA A 93 6.42 3.65 -15.73
CA ALA A 93 6.05 2.93 -16.93
C ALA A 93 6.34 3.78 -18.19
N PRO A 94 6.83 3.16 -19.29
CA PRO A 94 7.01 3.85 -20.56
C PRO A 94 5.70 4.49 -21.02
N ARG A 95 5.76 5.76 -21.43
CA ARG A 95 4.60 6.45 -21.99
C ARG A 95 4.25 5.84 -23.35
N PRO A 96 2.94 5.66 -23.63
CA PRO A 96 2.47 5.43 -24.99
C PRO A 96 2.97 6.56 -25.91
N SER A 97 3.55 6.20 -27.06
CA SER A 97 4.18 7.16 -27.99
C SER A 97 3.19 8.13 -28.65
N ASP A 98 1.89 7.89 -28.48
CA ASP A 98 0.76 8.62 -29.04
C ASP A 98 0.18 9.69 -28.10
N ARG A 99 0.73 9.85 -26.88
CA ARG A 99 0.22 10.82 -25.90
C ARG A 99 1.31 11.78 -25.45
N ASP A 100 1.22 13.01 -25.95
CA ASP A 100 2.05 14.10 -25.48
C ASP A 100 1.74 14.42 -24.01
N PRO A 101 2.74 14.74 -23.20
CA PRO A 101 2.53 15.12 -21.81
C PRO A 101 1.79 16.46 -21.71
N ASP A 102 0.67 16.47 -20.97
CA ASP A 102 -0.04 17.70 -20.61
C ASP A 102 0.85 18.73 -19.88
N ASN A 103 1.93 18.26 -19.23
CA ASN A 103 2.96 19.11 -18.66
C ASN A 103 4.34 18.43 -18.72
N ALA A 104 5.24 19.00 -19.53
CA ALA A 104 6.59 18.49 -19.73
C ALA A 104 7.47 18.54 -18.47
N THR A 105 7.26 19.53 -17.58
CA THR A 105 8.15 19.75 -16.42
C THR A 105 7.87 18.80 -15.26
N ILE A 106 6.66 18.26 -15.15
CA ILE A 106 6.32 17.34 -14.05
C ILE A 106 7.10 16.05 -14.24
N LEU A 107 7.01 15.44 -15.43
CA LEU A 107 7.51 14.08 -15.63
C LEU A 107 9.00 13.94 -16.01
N ASP A 108 9.74 15.04 -16.08
CA ASP A 108 11.18 15.08 -16.41
C ASP A 108 12.08 14.87 -15.17
N ARG A 109 11.48 14.55 -14.01
CA ARG A 109 12.23 14.30 -12.78
C ARG A 109 12.80 12.88 -12.77
N PRO A 110 13.93 12.64 -12.08
CA PRO A 110 14.50 11.30 -11.93
C PRO A 110 13.67 10.46 -10.95
N TYR A 111 12.47 10.02 -11.37
CA TYR A 111 11.54 9.30 -10.51
C TYR A 111 12.11 7.96 -10.02
N GLY A 112 12.88 7.28 -10.85
CA GLY A 112 13.59 6.06 -10.42
C GLY A 112 14.46 6.30 -9.19
N LEU A 113 15.18 7.42 -9.13
CA LEU A 113 15.99 7.79 -7.97
C LEU A 113 15.11 8.09 -6.75
N SER A 114 14.01 8.82 -6.92
CA SER A 114 13.10 9.12 -5.81
C SER A 114 12.46 7.86 -5.20
N VAL A 115 12.09 6.89 -6.03
CA VAL A 115 11.55 5.59 -5.59
C VAL A 115 12.62 4.81 -4.83
N LEU A 116 13.84 4.75 -5.35
CA LEU A 116 14.95 4.08 -4.69
C LEU A 116 15.24 4.69 -3.31
N ILE A 117 15.25 6.02 -3.21
CA ILE A 117 15.42 6.73 -1.94
C ILE A 117 14.29 6.39 -0.97
N ALA A 118 13.02 6.41 -1.43
CA ALA A 118 11.88 6.07 -0.59
C ALA A 118 11.98 4.63 -0.04
N LEU A 119 12.33 3.66 -0.89
CA LEU A 119 12.56 2.28 -0.48
C LEU A 119 13.71 2.16 0.52
N ALA A 120 14.82 2.87 0.28
CA ALA A 120 15.96 2.87 1.19
C ALA A 120 15.56 3.39 2.58
N ILE A 121 14.78 4.46 2.67
CA ILE A 121 14.28 5.02 3.93
C ILE A 121 13.37 4.01 4.66
N ILE A 122 12.44 3.37 3.95
CA ILE A 122 11.53 2.37 4.53
C ILE A 122 12.31 1.23 5.20
N TRP A 123 13.28 0.67 4.49
CA TRP A 123 14.08 -0.45 5.02
C TRP A 123 15.06 -0.02 6.10
N LEU A 124 15.64 1.19 6.00
CA LEU A 124 16.48 1.77 7.04
C LEU A 124 15.70 1.87 8.37
N LEU A 125 14.48 2.40 8.33
CA LEU A 125 13.62 2.53 9.52
C LEU A 125 13.27 1.16 10.11
N ALA A 126 12.95 0.17 9.27
CA ALA A 126 12.67 -1.19 9.74
C ALA A 126 13.88 -1.82 10.44
N CYS A 127 15.08 -1.66 9.86
CA CYS A 127 16.34 -2.11 10.46
C CYS A 127 16.59 -1.42 11.81
N ILE A 128 16.40 -0.10 11.90
CA ILE A 128 16.55 0.66 13.15
C ILE A 128 15.62 0.09 14.24
N ILE A 129 14.35 -0.14 13.92
CA ILE A 129 13.36 -0.70 14.86
C ILE A 129 13.79 -2.08 15.34
N ILE A 130 14.23 -2.96 14.44
CA ILE A 130 14.70 -4.32 14.79
C ILE A 130 15.93 -4.24 15.72
N LEU A 131 16.88 -3.35 15.43
CA LEU A 131 18.07 -3.14 16.25
C LEU A 131 17.73 -2.59 17.64
N MET A 132 16.79 -1.65 17.74
CA MET A 132 16.32 -1.11 19.02
C MET A 132 15.64 -2.19 19.87
N GLN A 133 14.80 -3.04 19.26
CA GLN A 133 14.16 -4.16 19.96
C GLN A 133 15.18 -5.18 20.48
N ARG A 134 16.29 -5.39 19.76
CA ARG A 134 17.39 -6.25 20.20
C ARG A 134 18.12 -5.65 21.40
N ARG A 135 18.45 -4.35 21.36
CA ARG A 135 19.18 -3.65 22.43
C ARG A 135 18.40 -3.61 23.75
N ASN A 136 17.11 -3.30 23.73
CA ASN A 136 16.29 -3.22 24.94
C ASN A 136 16.25 -4.53 25.73
N ARG A 137 16.41 -5.68 25.06
CA ARG A 137 16.43 -6.99 25.72
C ARG A 137 17.76 -7.34 26.39
N ALA A 138 18.87 -6.93 25.79
CA ALA A 138 20.19 -7.09 26.43
C ALA A 138 20.22 -6.33 27.77
N ALA A 139 19.63 -5.12 27.79
CA ALA A 139 19.53 -4.31 29.00
C ALA A 139 18.61 -4.91 30.08
N THR A 140 17.49 -5.56 29.73
CA THR A 140 16.61 -6.20 30.71
C THR A 140 17.16 -7.50 31.29
N THR A 141 17.99 -8.22 30.53
CA THR A 141 18.55 -9.52 30.97
C THR A 141 19.72 -9.32 31.93
N GLY A 142 20.54 -8.29 31.75
CA GLY A 142 21.64 -7.94 32.66
C GLY A 142 21.21 -7.34 34.01
N ARG A 143 19.92 -7.06 34.23
CA ARG A 143 19.39 -6.50 35.48
C ARG A 143 18.79 -7.56 36.43
N ARG A 144 18.79 -8.84 36.03
CA ARG A 144 18.21 -9.97 36.80
C ARG A 144 19.25 -11.00 37.26
N GLY A 145 20.53 -10.80 36.98
CA GLY A 145 21.65 -11.57 37.55
C GLY A 145 22.38 -10.72 38.56
#